data_AF-K6YVE5-F1
#
_entry.id   AF-K6YVE5-F1
#
_cell.length_a   1.000
_cell.length_b   1.000
_cell.length_c   1.000
_cell.angle_alpha   90.00
_cell.angle_beta   90.00
_cell.angle_gamma   90.00
#
_symmetry.space_group_name_H-M   'P 1'
#
loop_
_entity.id
_entity.type
_entity.pdbx_description
1 polymer ?
#
loop_
_entity_poly.entity_id
_entity_poly.type
_entity_poly.pdbx_seq_one_letter_code
_entity_poly.pdbx_strand_id
1 'polypeptide(L)'
;MDRIIFMGKSMAEPLLATCTPYNEEPQNCGNGNILAIAPGSKEKCDEMYHRSIGLGATCDGEPGQRIPDVFYGAYFRDLDGNKIVFNHFG
;
A
#
# COMPACT_ATOMS: atom_id res chain seq x y z
N MET A 1 -14.51 1.81 20.32
CA MET A 1 -13.43 0.93 19.81
C MET A 1 -13.17 1.39 18.40
N ASP A 2 -12.77 2.67 18.25
CA ASP A 2 -13.04 3.43 17.01
C ASP A 2 -11.78 4.11 16.45
N ARG A 3 -10.61 3.83 17.06
CA ARG A 3 -9.34 4.50 16.72
C ARG A 3 -8.46 3.68 15.79
N ILE A 4 -8.70 2.38 15.67
CA ILE A 4 -7.80 1.44 14.98
C ILE A 4 -8.58 0.38 14.22
N ILE A 5 -8.17 0.15 12.97
CA ILE A 5 -8.67 -0.94 12.13
C ILE A 5 -7.48 -1.85 11.81
N PHE A 6 -7.64 -3.13 12.12
CA PHE A 6 -6.66 -4.16 11.78
C PHE A 6 -7.08 -4.89 10.50
N MET A 7 -6.14 -5.06 9.58
CA MET A 7 -6.32 -5.72 8.30
C MET A 7 -5.28 -6.81 8.12
N GLY A 8 -5.73 -8.03 7.83
CA GLY A 8 -4.86 -9.17 7.53
C GLY A 8 -5.67 -10.43 7.31
N LYS A 9 -4.99 -11.55 7.09
CA LYS A 9 -5.64 -12.84 6.81
C LYS A 9 -6.31 -13.44 8.05
N SER A 10 -5.70 -13.27 9.21
CA SER A 10 -6.21 -13.73 10.50
C SER A 10 -5.59 -12.91 11.64
N MET A 11 -6.23 -12.90 12.81
CA MET A 11 -5.70 -12.21 14.00
C MET A 11 -4.46 -12.89 14.61
N ALA A 12 -4.08 -14.07 14.10
CA ALA A 12 -2.89 -14.82 14.52
C ALA A 12 -1.68 -14.56 13.61
N GLU A 13 -1.86 -13.83 12.51
CA GLU A 13 -0.84 -13.49 11.52
C GLU A 13 -0.48 -12.00 11.61
N PRO A 14 0.60 -11.53 10.96
CA PRO A 14 0.89 -10.11 10.85
C PRO A 14 -0.29 -9.31 10.29
N LEU A 15 -0.58 -8.18 10.93
CA LEU A 15 -1.69 -7.28 10.58
C LEU A 15 -1.12 -5.92 10.17
N LEU A 16 -1.73 -5.31 9.15
CA LEU A 16 -1.63 -3.88 8.90
C LEU A 16 -2.65 -3.17 9.78
N ALA A 17 -2.23 -2.19 10.57
CA ALA A 17 -3.12 -1.37 11.37
C ALA A 17 -3.17 0.05 10.83
N THR A 18 -4.38 0.57 10.61
CA THR A 18 -4.63 2.00 10.36
C THR A 18 -5.20 2.60 11.62
N CYS A 19 -4.66 3.73 12.07
CA CYS A 19 -5.01 4.31 13.36
C CYS A 19 -5.15 5.82 13.26
N THR A 20 -6.10 6.40 14.00
CA THR A 20 -5.96 7.81 14.39
C THR A 20 -4.72 7.94 15.29
N PRO A 21 -3.81 8.89 15.04
CA PRO A 21 -2.59 9.07 15.82
C PRO A 21 -2.87 9.12 17.33
N TYR A 22 -2.06 8.42 18.14
CA TYR A 22 -2.27 8.33 19.59
C TYR A 22 -2.08 9.68 20.29
N ASN A 23 -1.21 10.53 19.75
CA ASN A 23 -0.95 11.87 20.25
C ASN A 23 -1.95 12.92 19.72
N GLU A 24 -2.98 12.49 18.98
CA GLU A 24 -4.06 13.35 18.45
C GLU A 24 -3.63 14.46 17.47
N GLU A 25 -2.34 14.54 17.14
CA GLU A 25 -1.81 15.41 16.10
C GLU A 25 -2.24 14.91 14.70
N PRO A 26 -2.24 15.78 13.68
CA PRO A 26 -2.46 15.36 12.30
C PRO A 26 -1.52 14.22 11.90
N GLN A 27 -2.03 13.27 11.11
CA GLN A 27 -1.19 12.21 10.57
C GLN A 27 -0.04 12.78 9.73
N ASN A 28 1.09 12.08 9.69
CA ASN A 28 2.24 12.45 8.87
C ASN A 28 2.76 11.25 8.09
N CYS A 29 2.73 11.32 6.76
CA CYS A 29 3.34 10.32 5.91
C CYS A 29 4.88 10.44 5.95
N GLY A 30 5.56 9.45 6.50
CA GLY A 30 7.01 9.49 6.67
C GLY A 30 7.79 9.49 5.34
N ASN A 31 8.72 10.43 5.18
CA ASN A 31 9.61 10.46 4.01
C ASN A 31 10.54 9.22 4.01
N GLY A 32 10.60 8.52 2.88
CA GLY A 32 11.35 7.26 2.73
C GLY A 32 10.58 6.00 3.14
N ASN A 33 9.41 6.13 3.77
CA ASN A 33 8.59 4.98 4.13
C ASN A 33 7.77 4.50 2.93
N ILE A 34 7.72 3.18 2.74
CA ILE A 34 6.88 2.54 1.73
C ILE A 34 6.26 1.28 2.34
N LEU A 35 4.93 1.19 2.33
CA LEU A 35 4.23 -0.05 2.66
C LEU A 35 4.16 -0.94 1.41
N ALA A 36 4.75 -2.12 1.49
CA ALA A 36 4.76 -3.09 0.39
C ALA A 36 3.74 -4.21 0.63
N ILE A 37 2.84 -4.41 -0.33
CA ILE A 37 1.83 -5.47 -0.32
C ILE A 37 2.07 -6.35 -1.54
N ALA A 38 2.09 -7.67 -1.36
CA ALA A 38 2.34 -8.64 -2.42
C ALA A 38 1.06 -9.39 -2.81
N PRO A 39 0.36 -9.00 -3.89
CA PRO A 39 -0.90 -9.63 -4.31
C PRO A 39 -0.72 -11.02 -4.93
N GLY A 40 0.52 -11.40 -5.26
CA GLY A 40 0.88 -12.74 -5.74
C GLY A 40 1.21 -12.85 -7.23
N SER A 41 0.90 -11.84 -8.06
CA SER A 41 1.26 -11.82 -9.48
C SER A 41 1.39 -10.39 -10.01
N LYS A 42 2.00 -10.21 -11.20
CA LYS A 42 2.07 -8.90 -11.88
C LYS A 42 0.68 -8.38 -12.23
N GLU A 43 -0.18 -9.24 -12.75
CA GLU A 43 -1.57 -8.93 -13.12
C GLU A 43 -2.39 -8.48 -11.90
N LYS A 44 -2.17 -9.12 -10.74
CA LYS A 44 -2.81 -8.71 -9.49
C LYS A 44 -2.27 -7.38 -8.96
N CYS A 45 -1.01 -7.03 -9.25
CA CYS A 45 -0.51 -5.68 -8.95
C CYS A 45 -1.24 -4.63 -9.78
N ASP A 46 -1.42 -4.88 -11.08
CA ASP A 46 -2.13 -3.98 -11.99
C ASP A 46 -3.60 -3.80 -11.57
N GLU A 47 -4.31 -4.91 -11.31
CA GLU A 47 -5.70 -4.89 -10.86
C GLU A 47 -5.88 -4.05 -9.59
N MET A 48 -5.04 -4.29 -8.59
CA MET A 48 -5.14 -3.58 -7.30
C MET A 48 -4.72 -2.12 -7.41
N TYR A 49 -3.75 -1.81 -8.26
CA TYR A 49 -3.36 -0.43 -8.57
C TYR A 49 -4.53 0.34 -9.20
N HIS A 50 -5.12 -0.17 -10.29
CA HIS A 50 -6.22 0.52 -10.97
C HIS A 50 -7.44 0.68 -10.07
N ARG A 51 -7.74 -0.33 -9.24
CA ARG A 51 -8.78 -0.22 -8.21
C ARG A 51 -8.49 0.90 -7.22
N SER A 52 -7.23 1.02 -6.76
CA SER A 52 -6.84 2.05 -5.79
C SER A 52 -6.97 3.45 -6.39
N ILE A 53 -6.50 3.66 -7.63
CA ILE A 53 -6.67 4.93 -8.35
C ILE A 53 -8.17 5.26 -8.53
N GLY A 54 -8.98 4.27 -8.91
CA GLY A 54 -10.44 4.44 -9.03
C GLY A 54 -11.15 4.79 -7.72
N LEU A 55 -10.54 4.48 -6.56
CA LEU A 55 -11.04 4.83 -5.22
C LEU A 55 -10.52 6.19 -4.71
N GLY A 56 -9.75 6.92 -5.52
CA GLY A 56 -9.25 8.26 -5.19
C GLY A 56 -7.79 8.32 -4.74
N ALA A 57 -7.06 7.22 -4.80
CA ALA A 57 -5.61 7.25 -4.61
C ALA A 57 -4.92 8.07 -5.71
N THR A 58 -3.76 8.63 -5.39
CA THR A 58 -2.95 9.39 -6.37
C THR A 58 -1.82 8.53 -6.92
N CYS A 59 -1.61 8.56 -8.23
CA CYS A 59 -0.49 7.85 -8.87
C CYS A 59 0.86 8.41 -8.39
N ASP A 60 1.79 7.52 -8.03
CA ASP A 60 3.19 7.83 -7.70
C ASP A 60 4.16 6.88 -8.44
N GLY A 61 3.68 6.29 -9.55
CA GLY A 61 4.37 5.33 -10.41
C GLY A 61 3.46 4.23 -10.93
N GLU A 62 2.98 4.35 -12.17
CA GLU A 62 2.12 3.36 -12.85
C GLU A 62 2.73 1.94 -12.87
N PRO A 63 1.93 0.86 -12.88
CA PRO A 63 2.45 -0.51 -12.85
C PRO A 63 3.52 -0.78 -13.90
N GLY A 64 4.58 -1.48 -13.50
CA GLY A 64 5.66 -1.82 -14.42
C GLY A 64 6.85 -2.51 -13.79
N GLN A 65 7.69 -3.06 -14.65
CA GLN A 65 8.97 -3.64 -14.24
C GLN A 65 9.92 -2.54 -13.78
N ARG A 66 10.48 -2.69 -12.58
CA ARG A 66 11.41 -1.72 -11.97
C ARG A 66 12.84 -2.21 -11.96
N ILE A 67 13.01 -3.52 -11.78
CA ILE A 67 14.30 -4.21 -11.91
C ILE A 67 14.06 -5.41 -12.81
N PRO A 68 14.72 -5.53 -13.98
CA PRO A 68 14.50 -6.64 -14.91
C PRO A 68 14.50 -7.99 -14.20
N ASP A 69 13.46 -8.80 -14.44
CA ASP A 69 13.24 -10.15 -13.88
C ASP A 69 13.26 -10.29 -12.35
N VAL A 70 13.32 -9.19 -11.60
CA VAL A 70 13.41 -9.23 -10.13
C VAL A 70 12.22 -8.57 -9.46
N PHE A 71 11.87 -7.35 -9.86
CA PHE A 71 10.90 -6.55 -9.13
C PHE A 71 9.94 -5.81 -10.06
N TYR A 72 8.66 -6.18 -9.96
CA TYR A 72 7.53 -5.49 -10.55
C TYR A 72 6.82 -4.69 -9.46
N GLY A 73 6.50 -3.43 -9.73
CA GLY A 73 5.94 -2.53 -8.71
C GLY A 73 4.97 -1.49 -9.26
N ALA A 74 3.82 -1.37 -8.63
CA ALA A 74 2.81 -0.34 -8.90
C ALA A 74 2.65 0.56 -7.66
N TYR A 75 3.03 1.83 -7.79
CA TYR A 75 3.14 2.78 -6.69
C TYR A 75 2.01 3.80 -6.69
N PHE A 76 1.47 4.08 -5.51
CA PHE A 76 0.47 5.11 -5.32
C PHE A 76 0.58 5.71 -3.92
N ARG A 77 -0.14 6.82 -3.73
CA ARG A 77 -0.37 7.48 -2.47
C ARG A 77 -1.82 7.24 -2.06
N ASP A 78 -2.06 6.78 -0.85
CA ASP A 78 -3.42 6.71 -0.30
C ASP A 78 -3.99 8.12 -0.04
N LEU A 79 -5.20 8.18 0.53
CA LEU A 79 -5.88 9.44 0.84
C LEU A 79 -5.17 10.29 1.90
N ASP A 80 -4.26 9.69 2.67
CA ASP A 80 -3.42 10.32 3.68
C ASP A 80 -2.01 10.63 3.16
N GLY A 81 -1.70 10.32 1.90
CA GLY A 81 -0.39 10.55 1.31
C GLY A 81 0.68 9.50 1.69
N ASN A 82 0.31 8.41 2.36
CA ASN A 82 1.22 7.31 2.61
C ASN A 82 1.61 6.63 1.29
N LYS A 83 2.92 6.38 1.10
CA LYS A 83 3.39 5.69 -0.10
C LYS A 83 3.19 4.18 0.04
N ILE A 84 2.49 3.60 -0.91
CA ILE A 84 2.17 2.17 -0.97
C ILE A 84 2.67 1.61 -2.30
N VAL A 85 3.10 0.35 -2.29
CA VAL A 85 3.41 -0.40 -3.51
C VAL A 85 2.71 -1.75 -3.50
N PHE A 86 2.02 -2.06 -4.59
CA PHE A 86 1.72 -3.45 -4.92
C PHE A 86 2.91 -4.03 -5.67
N ASN A 87 3.45 -5.13 -5.16
CA ASN A 87 4.64 -5.73 -5.74
C ASN A 87 4.48 -7.20 -6.10
N HIS A 88 5.31 -7.60 -7.04
CA HIS A 88 5.57 -8.98 -7.35
C HIS A 88 7.06 -9.12 -7.62
N PHE A 89 7.70 -9.97 -6.83
CA PHE A 89 9.04 -10.43 -7.11
C PHE A 89 8.93 -11.65 -8.02
N GLY A 90 9.74 -11.67 -9.08
CA GLY A 90 9.83 -12.81 -10.00
C GLY A 90 10.24 -14.08 -9.28
#